data_AF-A0A6P5C4I3-F1
#
_entry.id   AF-A0A6P5C4I3-F1
#
_cell.length_a   1.000
_cell.length_b   1.000
_cell.length_c   1.000
_cell.angle_alpha   90.00
_cell.angle_beta   90.00
_cell.angle_gamma   90.00
#
_symmetry.space_group_name_H-M   'P 1'
#
loop_
_entity.id
_entity.type
_entity.pdbx_description
1 polymer ?
#
loop_
_entity_poly.entity_id
_entity_poly.type
_entity_poly.pdbx_seq_one_letter_code
_entity_poly.pdbx_strand_id
1 'polypeptide(L)'
;MKRNRLSFMNKVLQSSPAVKQPKLGCHSSLSQTHMRAALLDWGNLPHHVVLRIFQYLPLIDRARASSVCRRWNEVFHIPDLWRKFEFELNQSATSYFNSTHPDLIQQIIKKHAAHLQYVSFKVDSSTESAEAACGILSQLVNCSIQTLGLISTAKPSFLNMSKTRQWMILL
;
A
#
# COMPACT_ATOMS: atom_id res chain seq x y z
N MET A 1 55.71 -17.69 22.52
CA MET A 1 56.89 -17.23 23.31
C MET A 1 56.93 -15.70 23.26
N LYS A 2 57.06 -15.03 24.43
CA LYS A 2 57.60 -13.67 24.70
C LYS A 2 57.02 -12.48 23.89
N ARG A 3 56.19 -11.58 24.47
CA ARG A 3 56.47 -10.43 25.38
C ARG A 3 57.34 -9.30 24.78
N ASN A 4 56.74 -8.10 24.67
CA ASN A 4 57.18 -6.77 25.19
C ASN A 4 56.70 -5.65 24.25
N ARG A 5 55.91 -4.64 24.65
CA ARG A 5 56.02 -3.54 25.65
C ARG A 5 57.09 -2.47 25.32
N LEU A 6 56.61 -1.21 25.47
CA LEU A 6 57.32 0.07 25.68
C LEU A 6 57.90 0.70 24.40
N SER A 7 58.00 2.01 24.19
CA SER A 7 57.48 3.27 24.75
C SER A 7 58.31 4.35 24.04
N PHE A 8 57.75 5.49 23.62
CA PHE A 8 58.60 6.67 23.49
C PHE A 8 57.80 7.95 23.71
N MET A 9 58.05 8.56 24.87
CA MET A 9 57.73 9.95 25.14
C MET A 9 58.70 10.82 24.36
N ASN A 10 58.22 11.94 23.82
CA ASN A 10 59.07 13.12 23.70
C ASN A 10 58.33 14.33 24.27
N LYS A 11 59.00 14.98 25.21
CA LYS A 11 58.58 16.16 25.96
C LYS A 11 59.21 17.39 25.29
N VAL A 12 58.38 18.45 25.20
CA VAL A 12 58.69 19.87 25.47
C VAL A 12 59.62 20.64 24.51
N LEU A 13 59.08 21.69 23.88
CA LEU A 13 59.58 23.08 24.05
C LEU A 13 58.52 24.13 23.65
N GLN A 14 58.41 25.18 24.46
CA GLN A 14 57.43 26.27 24.42
C GLN A 14 57.79 27.38 23.41
N SER A 15 56.77 28.10 22.91
CA SER A 15 56.80 29.57 22.76
C SER A 15 55.37 30.15 22.72
N SER A 16 55.14 31.25 23.46
CA SER A 16 53.87 31.97 23.67
C SER A 16 53.63 33.09 22.62
N PRO A 17 52.73 34.08 22.84
CA PRO A 17 51.30 34.07 22.52
C PRO A 17 50.91 35.18 21.50
N ALA A 18 49.80 35.02 20.76
CA ALA A 18 49.18 36.14 20.05
C ALA A 18 47.65 36.03 20.03
N VAL A 19 47.03 37.14 20.43
CA VAL A 19 45.61 37.34 20.72
C VAL A 19 44.89 37.91 19.49
N LYS A 20 43.59 37.55 19.35
CA LYS A 20 42.48 38.12 18.54
C LYS A 20 42.37 37.73 17.05
N GLN A 21 41.31 36.98 16.72
CA GLN A 21 40.18 37.44 15.89
C GLN A 21 38.93 36.57 16.17
N PRO A 22 37.74 37.12 16.45
CA PRO A 22 36.49 36.36 16.41
C PRO A 22 35.98 36.36 14.95
N LYS A 23 36.07 35.21 14.27
CA LYS A 23 35.37 35.01 12.99
C LYS A 23 33.89 34.77 13.27
N LEU A 24 33.14 35.87 13.25
CA LEU A 24 31.70 35.86 13.00
C LEU A 24 31.49 35.37 11.56
N GLY A 25 30.94 34.17 11.39
CA GLY A 25 30.81 33.58 10.06
C GLY A 25 29.90 32.36 10.01
N CYS A 26 28.61 32.62 9.81
CA CYS A 26 27.62 31.75 9.17
C CYS A 26 27.43 30.32 9.74
N HIS A 27 26.66 30.19 10.82
CA HIS A 27 26.16 28.89 11.29
C HIS A 27 24.64 28.86 11.54
N SER A 28 23.85 29.76 10.93
CA SER A 28 22.40 29.85 11.17
C SER A 28 21.52 29.35 10.03
N SER A 29 22.04 28.98 8.86
CA SER A 29 21.20 28.57 7.72
C SER A 29 20.81 27.09 7.73
N LEU A 30 21.68 26.17 8.18
CA LEU A 30 21.41 24.73 8.17
C LEU A 30 20.41 24.28 9.26
N SER A 31 20.41 24.95 10.43
CA SER A 31 19.48 24.63 11.52
C SER A 31 18.04 25.05 11.19
N GLN A 32 17.87 26.12 10.40
CA GLN A 32 16.56 26.63 10.04
C GLN A 32 15.87 25.79 8.93
N THR A 33 16.64 25.21 8.00
CA THR A 33 16.11 24.28 6.99
C THR A 33 15.71 22.93 7.59
N HIS A 34 16.48 22.40 8.55
CA HIS A 34 16.13 21.14 9.22
C HIS A 34 14.87 21.28 10.10
N MET A 35 14.70 22.43 10.78
CA MET A 35 13.49 22.71 11.56
C MET A 35 12.23 22.89 10.69
N ARG A 36 12.36 23.44 9.47
CA ARG A 36 11.22 23.56 8.53
C ARG A 36 10.86 22.22 7.87
N ALA A 37 11.82 21.36 7.59
CA ALA A 37 11.55 20.03 7.05
C ALA A 37 10.81 19.12 8.05
N ALA A 38 11.14 19.22 9.34
CA ALA A 38 10.43 18.49 10.40
C ALA A 38 8.95 18.92 10.56
N LEU A 39 8.60 20.16 10.17
CA LEU A 39 7.22 20.67 10.17
C LEU A 39 6.41 20.19 8.95
N LEU A 40 7.04 19.63 7.92
CA LEU A 40 6.40 19.21 6.66
C LEU A 40 6.59 17.70 6.39
N ASP A 41 6.64 16.89 7.45
CA ASP A 41 6.72 15.43 7.30
C ASP A 41 5.33 14.82 7.07
N TRP A 42 5.05 14.43 5.83
CA TRP A 42 3.84 13.69 5.44
C TRP A 42 3.70 12.33 6.16
N GLY A 43 4.80 11.78 6.69
CA GLY A 43 4.79 10.57 7.51
C GLY A 43 4.09 10.74 8.85
N ASN A 44 4.02 11.98 9.38
CA ASN A 44 3.41 12.28 10.68
C ASN A 44 1.95 12.73 10.58
N LEU A 45 1.31 12.60 9.42
CA LEU A 45 -0.11 12.89 9.27
C LEU A 45 -0.96 12.10 10.28
N PRO A 46 -1.99 12.72 10.88
CA PRO A 46 -2.93 12.01 11.74
C PRO A 46 -3.59 10.84 11.01
N HIS A 47 -3.85 9.73 11.73
CA HIS A 47 -4.42 8.51 11.14
C HIS A 47 -5.70 8.75 10.34
N HIS A 48 -6.60 9.61 10.83
CA HIS A 48 -7.87 9.91 10.14
C HIS A 48 -7.66 10.60 8.78
N VAL A 49 -6.59 11.40 8.61
CA VAL A 49 -6.25 12.05 7.34
C VAL A 49 -5.73 11.01 6.35
N VAL A 50 -4.80 10.15 6.78
CA VAL A 50 -4.28 9.06 5.94
C VAL A 50 -5.39 8.08 5.56
N LEU A 51 -6.31 7.78 6.48
CA LEU A 51 -7.47 6.93 6.21
C LEU A 51 -8.33 7.54 5.10
N ARG A 52 -8.59 8.85 5.15
CA ARG A 52 -9.33 9.56 4.09
C ARG A 52 -8.59 9.51 2.76
N ILE A 53 -7.27 9.67 2.74
CA ILE A 53 -6.47 9.50 1.52
C ILE A 53 -6.66 8.09 0.96
N PHE A 54 -6.53 7.05 1.80
CA PHE A 54 -6.67 5.67 1.37
C PHE A 54 -8.07 5.35 0.81
N GLN A 55 -9.13 5.97 1.32
CA GLN A 55 -10.49 5.80 0.79
C GLN A 55 -10.60 6.20 -0.70
N TYR A 56 -9.75 7.11 -1.18
CA TYR A 56 -9.72 7.53 -2.59
C TYR A 56 -8.77 6.70 -3.48
N LEU A 57 -7.94 5.83 -2.89
CA LEU A 57 -7.00 5.02 -3.62
C LEU A 57 -7.58 3.63 -3.95
N PRO A 58 -7.26 3.05 -5.12
CA PRO A 58 -7.51 1.62 -5.38
C PRO A 58 -6.60 0.75 -4.50
N LEU A 59 -6.96 -0.52 -4.31
CA LEU A 59 -6.26 -1.43 -3.40
C LEU A 59 -4.75 -1.52 -3.62
N ILE A 60 -4.31 -1.62 -4.88
CA ILE A 60 -2.89 -1.70 -5.23
C ILE A 60 -2.14 -0.44 -4.78
N ASP A 61 -2.73 0.73 -4.98
CA ASP A 61 -2.11 1.99 -4.57
C ASP A 61 -2.17 2.19 -3.06
N ARG A 62 -3.22 1.70 -2.37
CA ARG A 62 -3.22 1.63 -0.89
C ARG A 62 -2.07 0.78 -0.38
N ALA A 63 -1.84 -0.40 -0.99
CA ALA A 63 -0.74 -1.29 -0.59
C ALA A 63 0.63 -0.62 -0.81
N ARG A 64 0.83 0.03 -1.95
CA ARG A 64 2.05 0.82 -2.23
C ARG A 64 2.20 2.00 -1.26
N ALA A 65 1.13 2.72 -0.99
CA ALA A 65 1.15 3.81 -0.03
C ALA A 65 1.45 3.32 1.39
N SER A 66 0.97 2.13 1.77
CA SER A 66 1.22 1.54 3.08
C SER A 66 2.69 1.12 3.30
N SER A 67 3.49 0.99 2.24
CA SER A 67 4.91 0.61 2.37
C SER A 67 5.86 1.80 2.55
N VAL A 68 5.36 3.05 2.43
CA VAL A 68 6.23 4.25 2.50
C VAL A 68 6.75 4.54 3.90
N CYS A 69 5.95 4.28 4.94
CA CYS A 69 6.35 4.46 6.34
C CYS A 69 5.46 3.65 7.29
N ARG A 70 5.92 3.46 8.54
CA ARG A 70 5.20 2.68 9.56
C ARG A 70 3.81 3.22 9.87
N ARG A 71 3.66 4.55 9.98
CA ARG A 71 2.37 5.19 10.30
C ARG A 71 1.32 4.96 9.23
N TRP A 72 1.70 5.03 7.96
CA TRP A 72 0.79 4.71 6.85
C TRP A 72 0.46 3.22 6.79
N ASN A 73 1.41 2.36 7.17
CA ASN A 73 1.17 0.92 7.32
C ASN A 73 0.15 0.59 8.41
N GLU A 74 0.22 1.24 9.57
CA GLU A 74 -0.77 1.08 10.66
C GLU A 74 -2.18 1.39 10.15
N VAL A 75 -2.33 2.49 9.41
CA VAL A 75 -3.62 2.94 8.86
C VAL A 75 -4.18 1.95 7.84
N PHE A 76 -3.31 1.30 7.06
CA PHE A 76 -3.73 0.27 6.10
C PHE A 76 -4.48 -0.88 6.76
N HIS A 77 -4.24 -1.15 8.03
CA HIS A 77 -4.89 -2.26 8.76
C HIS A 77 -6.09 -1.82 9.63
N ILE A 78 -6.50 -0.55 9.58
CA ILE A 78 -7.69 -0.06 10.31
C ILE A 78 -8.96 -0.69 9.72
N PRO A 79 -9.88 -1.23 10.55
CA PRO A 79 -11.10 -1.91 10.09
C PRO A 79 -11.96 -1.12 9.09
N ASP A 80 -12.05 0.20 9.29
CA ASP A 80 -12.88 1.09 8.47
C ASP A 80 -12.48 1.11 6.98
N LEU A 81 -11.22 0.79 6.66
CA LEU A 81 -10.75 0.70 5.29
C LEU A 81 -11.22 -0.58 4.57
N TRP A 82 -11.58 -1.61 5.35
CA TRP A 82 -11.88 -2.95 4.86
C TRP A 82 -13.36 -3.31 4.90
N ARG A 83 -14.22 -2.48 5.52
CA ARG A 83 -15.67 -2.75 5.60
C ARG A 83 -16.31 -3.07 4.25
N LYS A 84 -15.82 -2.45 3.18
CA LYS A 84 -16.25 -2.72 1.80
C LYS A 84 -15.09 -3.25 0.97
N PHE A 85 -15.28 -4.41 0.35
CA PHE A 85 -14.28 -5.01 -0.52
C PHE A 85 -14.93 -5.67 -1.73
N GLU A 86 -14.27 -5.56 -2.88
CA GLU A 86 -14.69 -6.17 -4.13
C GLU A 86 -13.60 -7.12 -4.62
N PHE A 87 -13.93 -8.40 -4.73
CA PHE A 87 -13.06 -9.42 -5.29
C PHE A 87 -13.30 -9.51 -6.80
N GLU A 88 -12.26 -9.25 -7.58
CA GLU A 88 -12.29 -9.46 -9.03
C GLU A 88 -11.61 -10.79 -9.37
N LEU A 89 -12.39 -11.74 -9.91
CA LEU A 89 -11.97 -13.09 -10.26
C LEU A 89 -12.19 -13.31 -11.75
N ASN A 90 -11.13 -13.15 -12.53
CA ASN A 90 -11.17 -13.32 -13.98
C ASN A 90 -10.01 -14.23 -14.42
N GLN A 91 -10.30 -15.17 -15.32
CA GLN A 91 -9.29 -16.05 -15.94
C GLN A 91 -8.85 -15.54 -17.31
N SER A 92 -9.65 -14.68 -17.96
CA SER A 92 -9.34 -14.24 -19.30
C SER A 92 -8.16 -13.26 -19.34
N ALA A 93 -7.09 -13.62 -20.06
CA ALA A 93 -5.96 -12.73 -20.39
C ALA A 93 -6.37 -11.50 -21.24
N THR A 94 -7.64 -11.43 -21.66
CA THR A 94 -8.25 -10.33 -22.42
C THR A 94 -9.21 -9.47 -21.59
N SER A 95 -9.30 -9.74 -20.29
CA SER A 95 -10.07 -8.93 -19.33
C SER A 95 -9.43 -7.54 -19.19
N TYR A 96 -10.22 -6.48 -19.35
CA TYR A 96 -9.80 -5.10 -19.04
C TYR A 96 -9.49 -4.89 -17.54
N PHE A 97 -9.81 -5.87 -16.70
CA PHE A 97 -9.61 -5.85 -15.26
C PHE A 97 -8.56 -6.89 -14.86
N ASN A 98 -7.58 -6.49 -14.06
CA ASN A 98 -6.59 -7.40 -13.49
C ASN A 98 -7.26 -8.26 -12.40
N SER A 99 -7.19 -9.58 -12.53
CA SER A 99 -7.67 -10.50 -11.50
C SER A 99 -6.94 -10.24 -10.17
N THR A 100 -7.67 -10.35 -9.06
CA THR A 100 -7.07 -10.20 -7.73
C THR A 100 -6.17 -11.40 -7.46
N HIS A 101 -4.89 -11.16 -7.17
CA HIS A 101 -3.93 -12.24 -6.96
C HIS A 101 -4.34 -13.16 -5.79
N PRO A 102 -4.26 -14.50 -5.92
CA PRO A 102 -4.68 -15.44 -4.88
C PRO A 102 -4.05 -15.18 -3.50
N ASP A 103 -2.75 -14.83 -3.46
CA ASP A 103 -2.07 -14.52 -2.21
C ASP A 103 -2.68 -13.29 -1.50
N LEU A 104 -3.08 -12.27 -2.27
CA LEU A 104 -3.69 -11.07 -1.72
C LEU A 104 -5.07 -11.39 -1.13
N ILE A 105 -5.85 -12.23 -1.81
CA ILE A 105 -7.13 -12.74 -1.32
C ILE A 105 -6.93 -13.43 0.03
N GLN A 106 -5.98 -14.35 0.11
CA GLN A 106 -5.67 -15.07 1.36
C GLN A 106 -5.21 -14.13 2.48
N GLN A 107 -4.41 -13.11 2.17
CA GLN A 107 -4.00 -12.11 3.15
C GLN A 107 -5.19 -11.30 3.68
N ILE A 108 -6.12 -10.91 2.81
CA ILE A 108 -7.32 -10.16 3.18
C ILE A 108 -8.21 -11.00 4.08
N ILE A 109 -8.49 -12.25 3.70
CA ILE A 109 -9.30 -13.16 4.51
C ILE A 109 -8.62 -13.34 5.87
N LYS A 110 -7.33 -13.68 5.90
CA LYS A 110 -6.60 -13.94 7.15
C LYS A 110 -6.55 -12.74 8.09
N LYS A 111 -6.37 -11.52 7.56
CA LYS A 111 -6.15 -10.31 8.39
C LYS A 111 -7.41 -9.48 8.64
N HIS A 112 -8.38 -9.55 7.73
CA HIS A 112 -9.44 -8.56 7.65
C HIS A 112 -10.84 -9.14 7.49
N ALA A 113 -11.02 -10.47 7.40
CA ALA A 113 -12.33 -11.10 7.23
C ALA A 113 -13.37 -10.62 8.26
N ALA A 114 -12.97 -10.51 9.53
CA ALA A 114 -13.86 -10.06 10.62
C ALA A 114 -14.37 -8.61 10.46
N HIS A 115 -13.73 -7.80 9.62
CA HIS A 115 -14.11 -6.41 9.38
C HIS A 115 -14.97 -6.24 8.12
N LEU A 116 -15.04 -7.27 7.25
CA LEU A 116 -15.79 -7.21 6.01
C LEU A 116 -17.30 -7.16 6.31
N GLN A 117 -17.98 -6.17 5.74
CA GLN A 117 -19.44 -5.99 5.87
C GLN A 117 -20.13 -6.00 4.50
N TYR A 118 -19.50 -5.41 3.50
CA TYR A 118 -20.01 -5.29 2.14
C TYR A 118 -19.03 -5.96 1.18
N VAL A 119 -19.38 -7.16 0.73
CA VAL A 119 -18.51 -7.95 -0.15
C VAL A 119 -19.18 -8.09 -1.51
N SER A 120 -18.49 -7.73 -2.58
CA SER A 120 -18.91 -8.05 -3.95
C SER A 120 -17.90 -8.96 -4.63
N PHE A 121 -18.40 -9.90 -5.44
CA PHE A 121 -17.59 -10.71 -6.34
C PHE A 121 -17.92 -10.33 -7.77
N LYS A 122 -16.91 -9.94 -8.53
CA LYS A 122 -16.96 -9.81 -9.98
C LYS A 122 -16.36 -11.06 -10.58
N VAL A 123 -17.16 -11.86 -11.26
CA VAL A 123 -16.79 -13.19 -11.76
C VAL A 123 -17.07 -13.25 -13.26
N ASP A 124 -16.09 -13.71 -14.04
CA ASP A 124 -16.30 -13.98 -15.46
C ASP A 124 -17.14 -15.25 -15.69
N SER A 125 -17.35 -15.64 -16.96
CA SER A 125 -18.15 -16.82 -17.31
C SER A 125 -17.42 -18.16 -17.12
N SER A 126 -16.22 -18.16 -16.54
CA SER A 126 -15.45 -19.39 -16.33
C SER A 126 -15.89 -20.14 -15.08
N THR A 127 -15.86 -21.46 -15.15
CA THR A 127 -16.14 -22.34 -14.00
C THR A 127 -15.12 -22.13 -12.88
N GLU A 128 -13.86 -21.92 -13.23
CA GLU A 128 -12.75 -21.73 -12.29
C GLU A 128 -12.92 -20.45 -11.47
N SER A 129 -13.36 -19.34 -12.08
CA SER A 129 -13.64 -18.11 -11.33
C SER A 129 -14.84 -18.28 -10.39
N ALA A 130 -15.87 -19.01 -10.81
CA ALA A 130 -17.03 -19.30 -9.95
C ALA A 130 -16.64 -20.19 -8.75
N GLU A 131 -15.83 -21.23 -8.98
CA GLU A 131 -15.29 -22.07 -7.92
C GLU A 131 -14.40 -21.29 -6.94
N ALA A 132 -13.55 -20.40 -7.45
CA ALA A 132 -12.74 -19.52 -6.62
C ALA A 132 -13.62 -18.61 -5.73
N ALA A 133 -14.70 -18.06 -6.27
CA ALA A 133 -15.67 -17.27 -5.51
C ALA A 133 -16.30 -18.11 -4.39
N CYS A 134 -16.76 -19.32 -4.70
CA CYS A 134 -17.31 -20.26 -3.72
C CYS A 134 -16.30 -20.63 -2.62
N GLY A 135 -15.03 -20.82 -2.98
CA GLY A 135 -13.96 -21.10 -2.02
C GLY A 135 -13.70 -19.95 -1.05
N ILE A 136 -13.82 -18.71 -1.52
CA ILE A 136 -13.72 -17.51 -0.68
C ILE A 136 -14.96 -17.37 0.21
N LEU A 137 -16.16 -17.52 -0.36
CA LEU A 137 -17.43 -17.47 0.39
C LEU A 137 -17.46 -18.47 1.55
N SER A 138 -16.95 -19.68 1.32
CA SER A 138 -16.86 -20.72 2.36
C SER A 138 -15.99 -20.29 3.55
N GLN A 139 -14.96 -19.48 3.32
CA GLN A 139 -14.10 -18.93 4.38
C GLN A 139 -14.74 -17.74 5.09
N LEU A 140 -15.63 -17.01 4.40
CA LEU A 140 -16.31 -15.83 4.93
C LEU A 140 -17.64 -16.15 5.63
N VAL A 141 -18.07 -17.42 5.68
CA VAL A 141 -19.36 -17.84 6.24
C VAL A 141 -19.58 -17.42 7.70
N ASN A 142 -18.50 -17.33 8.49
CA ASN A 142 -18.55 -16.93 9.90
C ASN A 142 -18.44 -15.41 10.11
N CYS A 143 -18.39 -14.62 9.05
CA CYS A 143 -18.28 -13.17 9.12
C CYS A 143 -19.66 -12.52 9.14
N SER A 144 -19.79 -11.38 9.81
CA SER A 144 -21.03 -10.59 9.87
C SER A 144 -21.23 -9.75 8.59
N ILE A 145 -21.31 -10.42 7.43
CA ILE A 145 -21.52 -9.77 6.14
C ILE A 145 -22.96 -9.22 6.11
N GLN A 146 -23.08 -7.91 5.90
CA GLN A 146 -24.36 -7.21 5.76
C GLN A 146 -24.88 -7.25 4.33
N THR A 147 -23.97 -7.24 3.35
CA THR A 147 -24.33 -7.26 1.93
C THR A 147 -23.36 -8.13 1.16
N LEU A 148 -23.91 -9.07 0.40
CA LEU A 148 -23.19 -9.89 -0.55
C LEU A 148 -23.70 -9.58 -1.96
N GLY A 149 -22.80 -9.16 -2.85
CA GLY A 149 -23.08 -8.93 -4.26
C GLY A 149 -22.36 -9.96 -5.14
N LEU A 150 -23.06 -10.51 -6.13
CA LEU A 150 -22.49 -11.34 -7.18
C LEU A 150 -22.74 -10.65 -8.52
N ILE A 151 -21.66 -10.28 -9.21
CA ILE A 151 -21.69 -9.53 -10.45
C ILE A 151 -21.04 -10.39 -11.52
N SER A 152 -21.81 -10.80 -12.53
CA SER A 152 -21.25 -11.45 -13.70
C SER A 152 -20.63 -10.41 -14.62
N THR A 153 -19.34 -10.57 -14.93
CA THR A 153 -18.60 -9.75 -15.90
C THR A 153 -18.54 -10.40 -17.28
N ALA A 154 -19.37 -11.43 -17.52
CA ALA A 154 -19.46 -12.09 -18.81
C ALA A 154 -19.68 -11.07 -19.94
N LYS A 155 -18.94 -11.21 -21.03
CA LYS A 155 -19.16 -10.37 -22.21
C LYS A 155 -20.62 -10.54 -22.64
N PRO A 156 -21.41 -9.46 -22.76
CA PRO A 156 -22.74 -9.57 -23.31
C PRO A 156 -22.63 -10.20 -24.71
N SER A 157 -23.47 -11.19 -24.98
CA SER A 157 -23.45 -12.01 -26.20
C SER A 157 -23.52 -11.17 -27.50
N PHE A 158 -24.00 -9.93 -27.42
CA PHE A 158 -24.02 -8.96 -28.52
C PHE A 158 -22.63 -8.55 -29.05
N LEU A 159 -21.58 -8.61 -28.22
CA LEU A 159 -20.21 -8.32 -28.64
C LEU A 159 -19.53 -9.49 -29.37
N ASN A 160 -20.16 -10.67 -29.36
CA ASN A 160 -19.71 -11.86 -30.09
C ASN A 160 -20.41 -12.01 -31.45
N MET A 161 -20.94 -10.91 -31.98
CA MET A 161 -21.38 -10.83 -33.36
C MET A 161 -20.13 -10.70 -34.25
N SER A 162 -19.99 -11.57 -35.25
CA SER A 162 -19.04 -11.36 -36.33
C SER A 162 -19.24 -9.96 -36.92
N LYS A 163 -18.16 -9.26 -37.30
CA LYS A 163 -18.18 -7.87 -37.85
C LYS A 163 -19.27 -7.63 -38.90
N THR A 164 -19.74 -8.68 -39.58
CA THR A 164 -20.79 -8.65 -40.60
C THR A 164 -22.20 -8.38 -40.05
N ARG A 165 -22.50 -8.68 -38.77
CA ARG A 165 -23.86 -8.54 -38.20
C ARG A 165 -24.07 -7.31 -37.32
N GLN A 166 -23.04 -6.49 -37.13
CA GLN A 166 -23.15 -5.28 -36.31
C GLN A 166 -23.96 -4.16 -36.99
N TRP A 167 -24.08 -4.20 -38.33
CA TRP A 167 -24.85 -3.23 -39.10
C TRP A 167 -26.35 -3.51 -39.18
N MET A 168 -26.81 -4.72 -38.84
CA MET A 168 -28.25 -5.07 -38.93
C MET A 168 -29.08 -4.62 -37.73
N ILE A 169 -28.46 -4.12 -36.66
CA ILE A 169 -29.16 -3.71 -35.43
C ILE A 169 -29.45 -2.18 -35.45
N LEU A 170 -29.10 -1.48 -36.53
CA LEU A 170 -29.35 -0.04 -36.71
C LEU A 170 -30.35 0.28 -37.84
N LEU A 171 -31.20 -0.67 -38.23
CA LEU A 171 -32.36 -0.46 -39.12
C LEU A 171 -33.64 -0.77 -38.36
#